data_AF-A0A6A3BW61-F1
#
_entry.id   AF-A0A6A3BW61-F1
#
_cell.length_a   1.000
_cell.length_b   1.000
_cell.length_c   1.000
_cell.angle_alpha   90.00
_cell.angle_beta   90.00
_cell.angle_gamma   90.00
#
_symmetry.space_group_name_H-M   'P 1'
#
loop_
_entity.id
_entity.type
_entity.pdbx_description
1 polymer ?
#
loop_
_entity_poly.entity_id
_entity_poly.type
_entity_poly.pdbx_seq_one_letter_code
_entity_poly.pdbx_strand_id
1 'polypeptide(L)'
;MKELFLKKQSELENICNKSHMEIPSRSELENILNLINTGEIDHAELLMNIDEQITRAKEEASSRKAIMEKVEKWILARDEERWLEEYSMDENRYSVRRGAHRNLRRAERARVTVNKIPALVDSLIAKTKSWEEERRKVFLYDEVPLLAMLEEYNLSRQEREEEKQRQRMKVQIQVVTEQENFITSKPTTSNRRLSNKSLNGGFANATPLNRRLSLSIQQLGSNSKSAVTQSTSFIKEGNKEQGKRIFPRTNFNSSLRDETASVVSTFSGPLSP
;
A
#
# COMPACT_ATOMS: atom_id res chain seq x y z
N MET A 1 22.52 -41.78 -5.03
CA MET A 1 21.60 -41.37 -6.11
C MET A 1 20.37 -40.66 -5.59
N LYS A 2 19.34 -41.35 -5.06
CA LYS A 2 18.06 -40.74 -4.63
C LYS A 2 18.22 -39.46 -3.79
N GLU A 3 19.05 -39.49 -2.75
CA GLU A 3 19.37 -38.32 -1.91
C GLU A 3 19.99 -37.14 -2.69
N LEU A 4 20.90 -37.42 -3.63
CA LEU A 4 21.55 -36.39 -4.45
C LEU A 4 20.56 -35.73 -5.42
N PHE A 5 19.65 -36.52 -6.00
CA PHE A 5 18.54 -35.99 -6.82
C PHE A 5 17.63 -35.09 -5.98
N LEU A 6 17.18 -35.54 -4.80
CA LEU A 6 16.36 -34.73 -3.88
C LEU A 6 17.06 -33.43 -3.43
N LYS A 7 18.40 -33.47 -3.25
CA LYS A 7 19.21 -32.29 -2.93
C LYS A 7 19.29 -31.29 -4.09
N LYS A 8 19.41 -31.77 -5.33
CA LYS A 8 19.35 -30.92 -6.54
C LYS A 8 17.93 -30.34 -6.75
N GLN A 9 16.90 -31.16 -6.55
CA GLN A 9 15.52 -30.76 -6.65
C GLN A 9 15.13 -29.67 -5.64
N SER A 10 15.54 -29.82 -4.38
CA SER A 10 15.35 -28.77 -3.38
C SER A 10 16.22 -27.52 -3.63
N GLU A 11 17.32 -27.60 -4.38
CA GLU A 11 18.03 -26.41 -4.89
C GLU A 11 17.18 -25.67 -5.95
N LEU A 12 16.65 -26.39 -6.93
CA LEU A 12 15.76 -25.88 -7.98
C LEU A 12 14.51 -25.20 -7.40
N GLU A 13 13.79 -25.90 -6.51
CA GLU A 13 12.61 -25.37 -5.81
C GLU A 13 12.94 -24.09 -5.02
N ASN A 14 14.06 -24.06 -4.32
CA ASN A 14 14.51 -22.91 -3.53
C ASN A 14 14.85 -21.69 -4.42
N ILE A 15 15.25 -21.92 -5.69
CA ILE A 15 15.43 -20.85 -6.69
C ILE A 15 14.07 -20.35 -7.18
N CYS A 16 13.15 -21.24 -7.58
CA CYS A 16 11.81 -20.86 -8.05
C CYS A 16 11.02 -20.10 -6.98
N ASN A 17 10.97 -20.61 -5.74
CA ASN A 17 10.32 -19.95 -4.60
C ASN A 17 10.87 -18.54 -4.33
N LYS A 18 12.19 -18.31 -4.49
CA LYS A 18 12.81 -16.99 -4.27
C LYS A 18 12.62 -16.01 -5.42
N SER A 19 12.38 -16.51 -6.62
CA SER A 19 12.15 -15.70 -7.83
C SER A 19 10.67 -15.61 -8.19
N HIS A 20 9.77 -16.17 -7.36
CA HIS A 20 8.32 -16.26 -7.55
C HIS A 20 7.94 -16.89 -8.90
N MET A 21 8.75 -17.88 -9.33
CA MET A 21 8.53 -18.68 -10.53
C MET A 21 7.73 -19.94 -10.20
N GLU A 22 7.08 -20.49 -11.22
CA GLU A 22 6.46 -21.82 -11.20
C GLU A 22 7.45 -22.90 -10.73
N ILE A 23 6.92 -23.87 -9.99
CA ILE A 23 7.68 -24.95 -9.34
C ILE A 23 7.26 -26.28 -10.00
N PRO A 24 8.18 -27.19 -10.34
CA PRO A 24 7.84 -28.51 -10.88
C PRO A 24 6.80 -29.23 -10.01
N SER A 25 5.83 -29.90 -10.63
CA SER A 25 4.71 -30.48 -9.87
C SER A 25 5.19 -31.65 -9.01
N ARG A 26 4.66 -31.75 -7.80
CA ARG A 26 5.01 -32.83 -6.86
C ARG A 26 4.80 -34.23 -7.47
N SER A 27 3.80 -34.38 -8.34
CA SER A 27 3.52 -35.57 -9.15
C SER A 27 4.68 -35.98 -10.06
N GLU A 28 5.33 -35.03 -10.74
CA GLU A 28 6.48 -35.32 -11.60
C GLU A 28 7.68 -35.81 -10.77
N LEU A 29 7.87 -35.22 -9.59
CA LEU A 29 8.96 -35.60 -8.67
C LEU A 29 8.75 -37.00 -8.07
N GLU A 30 7.52 -37.34 -7.68
CA GLU A 30 7.17 -38.67 -7.18
C GLU A 30 7.26 -39.73 -8.29
N ASN A 31 6.91 -39.38 -9.53
CA ASN A 31 7.13 -40.24 -10.71
C ASN A 31 8.64 -40.49 -10.95
N ILE A 32 9.46 -39.44 -11.05
CA ILE A 32 10.91 -39.58 -11.26
C ILE A 32 11.54 -40.40 -10.13
N LEU A 33 11.17 -40.14 -8.87
CA LEU A 33 11.66 -40.91 -7.73
C LEU A 33 11.30 -42.40 -7.81
N ASN A 34 10.14 -42.74 -8.38
CA ASN A 34 9.77 -44.13 -8.65
C ASN A 34 10.61 -44.76 -9.76
N LEU A 35 10.98 -44.04 -10.82
CA LEU A 35 11.89 -44.56 -11.86
C LEU A 35 13.34 -44.73 -11.34
N ILE A 36 13.77 -43.92 -10.36
CA ILE A 36 15.02 -44.16 -9.60
C ILE A 36 14.85 -45.36 -8.62
N ASN A 37 13.62 -45.73 -8.24
CA ASN A 37 13.35 -46.93 -7.43
C ASN A 37 13.40 -48.20 -8.28
N THR A 38 12.88 -48.19 -9.51
CA THR A 38 12.91 -49.34 -10.44
C THR A 38 14.27 -49.54 -11.10
N GLY A 39 15.11 -48.49 -11.20
CA GLY A 39 16.41 -48.54 -11.87
C GLY A 39 16.33 -48.35 -13.39
N GLU A 40 15.23 -47.76 -13.86
CA GLU A 40 14.84 -47.66 -15.28
C GLU A 40 15.40 -46.41 -15.98
N ILE A 41 15.90 -45.44 -15.21
CA ILE A 41 16.50 -44.18 -15.69
C ILE A 41 18.03 -44.20 -15.56
N ASP A 42 18.74 -43.74 -16.60
CA ASP A 42 20.16 -43.44 -16.48
C ASP A 42 20.41 -42.35 -15.43
N HIS A 43 21.27 -42.70 -14.50
CA HIS A 43 21.65 -41.90 -13.35
C HIS A 43 22.56 -40.72 -13.72
N ALA A 44 23.28 -40.77 -14.84
CA ALA A 44 24.11 -39.66 -15.31
C ALA A 44 23.26 -38.62 -16.07
N GLU A 45 22.45 -39.05 -17.04
CA GLU A 45 21.52 -38.20 -17.80
C GLU A 45 20.55 -37.46 -16.88
N LEU A 46 19.96 -38.14 -15.87
CA LEU A 46 19.08 -37.51 -14.90
C LEU A 46 19.76 -36.38 -14.12
N LEU A 47 20.99 -36.59 -13.67
CA LEU A 47 21.74 -35.56 -12.93
C LEU A 47 22.14 -34.39 -13.84
N MET A 48 22.48 -34.67 -15.09
CA MET A 48 22.78 -33.63 -16.08
C MET A 48 21.55 -32.77 -16.39
N ASN A 49 20.38 -33.39 -16.60
CA ASN A 49 19.12 -32.70 -16.85
C ASN A 49 18.73 -31.78 -15.68
N ILE A 50 18.76 -32.27 -14.43
CA ILE A 50 18.40 -31.43 -13.28
C ILE A 50 19.42 -30.31 -13.04
N ASP A 51 20.71 -30.52 -13.30
CA ASP A 51 21.69 -29.41 -13.25
C ASP A 51 21.46 -28.38 -14.37
N GLU A 52 21.02 -28.79 -15.56
CA GLU A 52 20.61 -27.89 -16.64
C GLU A 52 19.29 -27.14 -16.32
N GLN A 53 18.36 -27.75 -15.59
CA GLN A 53 17.19 -27.05 -15.05
C GLN A 53 17.60 -26.01 -14.01
N ILE A 54 18.56 -26.34 -13.12
CA ILE A 54 19.09 -25.42 -12.11
C ILE A 54 19.84 -24.24 -12.75
N THR A 55 20.61 -24.43 -13.83
CA THR A 55 21.27 -23.31 -14.52
C THR A 55 20.26 -22.40 -15.20
N ARG A 56 19.29 -22.95 -15.94
CA ARG A 56 18.18 -22.18 -16.55
C ARG A 56 17.39 -21.41 -15.50
N ALA A 57 17.07 -22.02 -14.37
CA ALA A 57 16.36 -21.36 -13.27
C ALA A 57 17.18 -20.22 -12.63
N LYS A 58 18.50 -20.35 -12.53
CA LYS A 58 19.40 -19.28 -12.05
C LYS A 58 19.48 -18.11 -13.03
N GLU A 59 19.49 -18.37 -14.34
CA GLU A 59 19.45 -17.34 -15.37
C GLU A 59 18.11 -16.58 -15.37
N GLU A 60 16.99 -17.31 -15.38
CA GLU A 60 15.64 -16.71 -15.36
C GLU A 60 15.38 -15.93 -14.05
N ALA A 61 15.82 -16.45 -12.90
CA ALA A 61 15.79 -15.69 -11.64
C ALA A 61 16.63 -14.40 -11.71
N SER A 62 17.74 -14.42 -12.45
CA SER A 62 18.59 -13.24 -12.66
C SER A 62 17.96 -12.21 -13.61
N SER A 63 17.26 -12.66 -14.66
CA SER A 63 16.51 -11.77 -15.56
C SER A 63 15.34 -11.09 -14.84
N ARG A 64 14.58 -11.86 -14.04
CA ARG A 64 13.42 -11.39 -13.27
C ARG A 64 13.79 -10.43 -12.14
N LYS A 65 15.02 -10.52 -11.59
CA LYS A 65 15.50 -9.74 -10.43
C LYS A 65 15.15 -8.25 -10.50
N ALA A 66 15.37 -7.61 -11.65
CA ALA A 66 15.18 -6.17 -11.82
C ALA A 66 13.70 -5.72 -11.91
N ILE A 67 12.76 -6.67 -11.95
CA ILE A 67 11.31 -6.53 -11.77
C ILE A 67 10.95 -6.85 -10.32
N MET A 68 11.44 -7.97 -9.77
CA MET A 68 11.21 -8.38 -8.37
C MET A 68 11.60 -7.27 -7.37
N GLU A 69 12.76 -6.65 -7.55
CA GLU A 69 13.21 -5.50 -6.77
C GLU A 69 12.27 -4.28 -6.83
N LYS A 70 11.38 -4.17 -7.82
CA LYS A 70 10.32 -3.15 -7.88
C LYS A 70 9.02 -3.65 -7.25
N VAL A 71 8.68 -4.93 -7.42
CA VAL A 71 7.52 -5.55 -6.75
C VAL A 71 7.65 -5.45 -5.23
N GLU A 72 8.83 -5.76 -4.66
CA GLU A 72 9.11 -5.57 -3.23
C GLU A 72 8.88 -4.10 -2.78
N LYS A 73 9.38 -3.14 -3.56
CA LYS A 73 9.24 -1.70 -3.27
C LYS A 73 7.78 -1.23 -3.39
N TRP A 74 7.00 -1.81 -4.30
CA TRP A 74 5.57 -1.53 -4.47
C TRP A 74 4.74 -2.12 -3.32
N ILE A 75 5.00 -3.37 -2.92
CA ILE A 75 4.36 -4.00 -1.75
C ILE A 75 4.61 -3.17 -0.48
N LEU A 76 5.87 -2.79 -0.21
CA LEU A 76 6.22 -1.93 0.94
C LEU A 76 5.56 -0.54 0.87
N ALA A 77 5.36 0.01 -0.33
CA ALA A 77 4.65 1.28 -0.50
C ALA A 77 3.14 1.13 -0.26
N ARG A 78 2.53 0.02 -0.70
CA ARG A 78 1.13 -0.35 -0.46
C ARG A 78 0.86 -0.65 1.02
N ASP A 79 1.83 -1.20 1.75
CA ASP A 79 1.73 -1.38 3.21
C ASP A 79 1.75 -0.03 3.97
N GLU A 80 2.55 0.95 3.53
CA GLU A 80 2.48 2.32 4.07
C GLU A 80 1.23 3.08 3.58
N GLU A 81 0.67 2.77 2.39
CA GLU A 81 -0.66 3.26 1.96
C GLU A 81 -1.74 2.77 2.92
N ARG A 82 -1.82 1.46 3.12
CA ARG A 82 -2.77 0.80 4.02
C ARG A 82 -2.64 1.32 5.46
N TRP A 83 -1.41 1.44 5.97
CA TRP A 83 -1.17 1.99 7.30
C TRP A 83 -1.56 3.47 7.41
N LEU A 84 -1.33 4.27 6.36
CA LEU A 84 -1.76 5.66 6.31
C LEU A 84 -3.30 5.77 6.25
N GLU A 85 -3.98 4.88 5.53
CA GLU A 85 -5.44 4.83 5.48
C GLU A 85 -6.03 4.45 6.85
N GLU A 86 -5.51 3.41 7.52
CA GLU A 86 -5.87 3.04 8.90
C GLU A 86 -5.67 4.22 9.88
N TYR A 87 -4.48 4.85 9.84
CA TYR A 87 -4.21 6.04 10.65
C TYR A 87 -5.13 7.21 10.27
N SER A 88 -5.56 7.32 9.00
CA SER A 88 -6.44 8.39 8.53
C SER A 88 -7.91 8.27 9.00
N MET A 89 -8.29 7.12 9.55
CA MET A 89 -9.62 6.90 10.15
C MET A 89 -9.61 6.95 11.68
N ASP A 90 -8.46 6.80 12.35
CA ASP A 90 -8.37 6.88 13.81
C ASP A 90 -8.78 8.28 14.34
N GLU A 91 -9.85 8.34 15.12
CA GLU A 91 -10.32 9.57 15.79
C GLU A 91 -9.34 10.06 16.87
N ASN A 92 -8.61 9.14 17.51
CA ASN A 92 -7.68 9.42 18.61
C ASN A 92 -6.29 9.89 18.13
N ARG A 93 -6.09 10.04 16.82
CA ARG A 93 -4.87 10.52 16.14
C ARG A 93 -4.15 11.67 16.84
N TYR A 94 -4.93 12.66 17.25
CA TYR A 94 -4.47 13.93 17.81
C TYR A 94 -4.57 13.98 19.34
N SER A 95 -4.93 12.86 19.98
CA SER A 95 -4.91 12.75 21.45
C SER A 95 -3.49 13.00 21.97
N VAL A 96 -3.38 13.63 23.14
CA VAL A 96 -2.10 14.03 23.77
C VAL A 96 -1.40 12.82 24.43
N ARG A 97 -1.40 11.67 23.75
CA ARG A 97 -0.75 10.42 24.18
C ARG A 97 0.74 10.43 23.83
N ARG A 98 1.55 9.88 24.72
CA ARG A 98 3.01 9.73 24.58
C ARG A 98 3.37 8.87 23.35
N GLY A 99 3.57 9.53 22.21
CA GLY A 99 3.86 8.89 20.93
C GLY A 99 3.22 9.54 19.71
N ALA A 100 2.19 10.38 19.87
CA ALA A 100 1.42 10.97 18.76
C ALA A 100 2.32 11.65 17.69
N HIS A 101 3.31 12.45 18.11
CA HIS A 101 4.28 13.11 17.22
C HIS A 101 5.11 12.12 16.37
N ARG A 102 5.43 10.92 16.89
CA ARG A 102 6.12 9.87 16.12
C ARG A 102 5.23 9.29 15.03
N ASN A 103 3.94 9.10 15.32
CA ASN A 103 2.96 8.62 14.35
C ASN A 103 2.69 9.68 13.28
N LEU A 104 2.54 10.95 13.66
CA LEU A 104 2.43 12.08 12.72
C LEU A 104 3.65 12.16 11.77
N ARG A 105 4.87 12.00 12.31
CA ARG A 105 6.11 11.94 11.49
C ARG A 105 6.23 10.65 10.65
N ARG A 106 5.53 9.56 10.98
CA ARG A 106 5.37 8.42 10.04
C ARG A 106 4.37 8.76 8.96
N ALA A 107 3.20 9.30 9.30
CA ALA A 107 2.15 9.68 8.34
C ALA A 107 2.65 10.63 7.26
N GLU A 108 3.49 11.61 7.61
CA GLU A 108 4.06 12.52 6.59
C GLU A 108 5.05 11.81 5.65
N ARG A 109 5.83 10.85 6.15
CA ARG A 109 6.68 10.01 5.28
C ARG A 109 5.87 9.03 4.44
N ALA A 110 4.82 8.46 5.01
CA ALA A 110 3.89 7.58 4.30
C ALA A 110 3.20 8.32 3.16
N ARG A 111 2.73 9.57 3.36
CA ARG A 111 2.21 10.44 2.28
C ARG A 111 3.22 10.60 1.13
N VAL A 112 4.47 10.88 1.44
CA VAL A 112 5.55 11.02 0.42
C VAL A 112 5.84 9.70 -0.30
N THR A 113 5.62 8.55 0.33
CA THR A 113 5.69 7.23 -0.31
C THR A 113 4.46 6.96 -1.18
N VAL A 114 3.25 7.19 -0.68
CA VAL A 114 1.97 6.98 -1.38
C VAL A 114 1.87 7.82 -2.64
N ASN A 115 2.28 9.09 -2.58
CA ASN A 115 2.31 9.98 -3.74
C ASN A 115 3.29 9.53 -4.86
N LYS A 116 4.15 8.55 -4.58
CA LYS A 116 5.07 7.95 -5.56
C LYS A 116 4.60 6.59 -6.09
N ILE A 117 3.52 6.02 -5.56
CA ILE A 117 3.03 4.71 -6.00
C ILE A 117 2.65 4.69 -7.48
N PRO A 118 1.90 5.67 -8.05
CA PRO A 118 1.55 5.63 -9.48
C PRO A 118 2.77 5.51 -10.38
N ALA A 119 3.74 6.42 -10.23
CA ALA A 119 4.99 6.39 -11.00
C ALA A 119 5.84 5.13 -10.77
N LEU A 120 5.73 4.48 -9.60
CA LEU A 120 6.37 3.18 -9.34
C LEU A 120 5.65 2.03 -10.07
N VAL A 121 4.31 2.05 -10.10
CA VAL A 121 3.47 1.09 -10.82
C VAL A 121 3.65 1.23 -12.33
N ASP A 122 3.57 2.44 -12.89
CA ASP A 122 3.80 2.70 -14.31
C ASP A 122 5.18 2.17 -14.76
N SER A 123 6.20 2.46 -13.94
CA SER A 123 7.57 2.04 -14.18
C SER A 123 7.80 0.53 -13.94
N LEU A 124 6.90 -0.15 -13.24
CA LEU A 124 6.88 -1.61 -13.07
C LEU A 124 6.15 -2.28 -14.25
N ILE A 125 4.99 -1.77 -14.66
CA ILE A 125 4.24 -2.19 -15.86
C ILE A 125 5.14 -2.10 -17.10
N ALA A 126 5.80 -0.96 -17.32
CA ALA A 126 6.70 -0.76 -18.46
C ALA A 126 7.87 -1.75 -18.49
N LYS A 127 8.49 -2.04 -17.33
CA LYS A 127 9.54 -3.07 -17.24
C LYS A 127 9.01 -4.48 -17.50
N THR A 128 7.82 -4.79 -17.00
CA THR A 128 7.20 -6.11 -17.14
C THR A 128 6.85 -6.37 -18.60
N LYS A 129 6.16 -5.44 -19.27
CA LYS A 129 5.85 -5.51 -20.71
C LYS A 129 7.11 -5.69 -21.56
N SER A 130 8.19 -4.94 -21.27
CA SER A 130 9.47 -5.09 -21.97
C SER A 130 10.12 -6.47 -21.79
N TRP A 131 10.00 -7.10 -20.62
CA TRP A 131 10.54 -8.44 -20.35
C TRP A 131 9.68 -9.52 -21.02
N GLU A 132 8.36 -9.37 -21.01
CA GLU A 132 7.42 -10.28 -21.67
C GLU A 132 7.57 -10.26 -23.20
N GLU A 133 7.81 -9.07 -23.78
CA GLU A 133 8.10 -8.89 -25.21
C GLU A 133 9.44 -9.51 -25.62
N GLU A 134 10.51 -9.24 -24.86
CA GLU A 134 11.86 -9.80 -25.08
C GLU A 134 11.84 -11.34 -25.07
N ARG A 135 11.13 -11.94 -24.11
CA ARG A 135 11.16 -13.40 -23.85
C ARG A 135 9.95 -14.15 -24.43
N ARG A 136 8.98 -13.44 -25.01
CA ARG A 136 7.70 -13.96 -25.54
C ARG A 136 6.95 -14.88 -24.56
N LYS A 137 6.96 -14.50 -23.28
CA LYS A 137 6.44 -15.28 -22.15
C LYS A 137 5.84 -14.33 -21.11
N VAL A 138 4.67 -14.68 -20.56
CA VAL A 138 4.00 -13.90 -19.51
C VAL A 138 4.82 -13.92 -18.21
N PHE A 139 4.92 -12.78 -17.54
CA PHE A 139 5.54 -12.67 -16.22
C PHE A 139 4.53 -13.10 -15.15
N LEU A 140 4.61 -14.38 -14.76
CA LEU A 140 3.90 -14.88 -13.58
C LEU A 140 4.67 -14.51 -12.31
N TYR A 141 3.94 -14.02 -11.30
CA TYR A 141 4.36 -13.86 -9.91
C TYR A 141 3.45 -14.75 -9.07
N ASP A 142 3.99 -15.79 -8.42
CA ASP A 142 3.21 -16.78 -7.65
C ASP A 142 1.99 -17.30 -8.42
N GLU A 143 2.24 -17.84 -9.63
CA GLU A 143 1.23 -18.37 -10.57
C GLU A 143 0.29 -17.31 -11.22
N VAL A 144 0.29 -16.05 -10.75
CA VAL A 144 -0.60 -14.96 -11.25
C VAL A 144 0.14 -14.01 -12.22
N PRO A 145 -0.46 -13.60 -13.35
CA PRO A 145 0.13 -12.58 -14.23
C PRO A 145 0.32 -11.22 -13.53
N LEU A 146 1.57 -10.75 -13.44
CA LEU A 146 1.91 -9.54 -12.68
C LEU A 146 1.23 -8.27 -13.23
N LEU A 147 1.01 -8.19 -14.54
CA LEU A 147 0.29 -7.05 -15.14
C LEU A 147 -1.16 -6.96 -14.65
N ALA A 148 -1.87 -8.09 -14.57
CA ALA A 148 -3.26 -8.12 -14.12
C ALA A 148 -3.39 -7.65 -12.66
N MET A 149 -2.45 -8.04 -11.78
CA MET A 149 -2.40 -7.57 -10.38
C MET A 149 -2.20 -6.05 -10.26
N LEU A 150 -1.46 -5.45 -11.19
CA LEU A 150 -1.18 -4.01 -11.20
C LEU A 150 -2.34 -3.21 -11.81
N GLU A 151 -3.03 -3.78 -12.79
CA GLU A 151 -4.25 -3.22 -13.39
C GLU A 151 -5.42 -3.29 -12.39
N GLU A 152 -5.61 -4.41 -11.67
CA GLU A 152 -6.54 -4.53 -10.54
C GLU A 152 -6.24 -3.50 -9.45
N TYR A 153 -4.97 -3.38 -9.02
CA TYR A 153 -4.58 -2.38 -8.03
C TYR A 153 -4.91 -0.95 -8.46
N ASN A 154 -4.63 -0.59 -9.72
CA ASN A 154 -4.94 0.74 -10.25
C ASN A 154 -6.45 1.02 -10.27
N LEU A 155 -7.28 0.05 -10.67
CA LEU A 155 -8.74 0.16 -10.63
C LEU A 155 -9.24 0.35 -9.18
N SER A 156 -8.79 -0.49 -8.24
CA SER A 156 -9.12 -0.37 -6.80
C SER A 156 -8.58 0.91 -6.15
N ARG A 157 -7.64 1.61 -6.79
CA ARG A 157 -7.07 2.88 -6.31
C ARG A 157 -7.86 4.08 -6.86
N GLN A 158 -8.29 4.01 -8.12
CA GLN A 158 -9.21 4.96 -8.75
C GLN A 158 -10.57 4.96 -8.03
N GLU A 159 -11.18 3.80 -7.79
CA GLU A 159 -12.47 3.66 -7.11
C GLU A 159 -12.46 4.33 -5.72
N ARG A 160 -11.42 4.07 -4.92
CA ARG A 160 -11.24 4.71 -3.60
C ARG A 160 -11.11 6.23 -3.68
N GLU A 161 -10.54 6.79 -4.75
CA GLU A 161 -10.46 8.24 -4.94
C GLU A 161 -11.79 8.84 -5.41
N GLU A 162 -12.53 8.15 -6.28
CA GLU A 162 -13.89 8.55 -6.65
C GLU A 162 -14.86 8.50 -5.47
N GLU A 163 -14.81 7.47 -4.62
CA GLU A 163 -15.67 7.41 -3.44
C GLU A 163 -15.36 8.59 -2.49
N LYS A 164 -14.07 8.86 -2.25
CA LYS A 164 -13.63 10.02 -1.46
C LYS A 164 -14.08 11.36 -2.07
N GLN A 165 -14.18 11.47 -3.40
CA GLN A 165 -14.78 12.65 -4.06
C GLN A 165 -16.30 12.70 -3.86
N ARG A 166 -17.02 11.60 -4.09
CA ARG A 166 -18.49 11.49 -3.90
C ARG A 166 -18.90 11.82 -2.46
N GLN A 167 -18.13 11.35 -1.47
CA GLN A 167 -18.32 11.69 -0.05
C GLN A 167 -18.11 13.20 0.21
N ARG A 168 -17.05 13.82 -0.34
CA ARG A 168 -16.81 15.27 -0.23
C ARG A 168 -17.94 16.10 -0.84
N MET A 169 -18.44 15.72 -2.02
CA MET A 169 -19.57 16.40 -2.65
C MET A 169 -20.84 16.31 -1.82
N LYS A 170 -21.15 15.13 -1.24
CA LYS A 170 -22.29 14.96 -0.31
C LYS A 170 -22.18 15.87 0.91
N VAL A 171 -21.01 15.92 1.56
CA VAL A 171 -20.78 16.82 2.71
C VAL A 171 -20.92 18.29 2.31
N GLN A 172 -20.40 18.68 1.15
CA GLN A 172 -20.51 20.07 0.68
C GLN A 172 -21.96 20.47 0.35
N ILE A 173 -22.76 19.56 -0.23
CA ILE A 173 -24.19 19.78 -0.46
C ILE A 173 -24.94 19.89 0.89
N GLN A 174 -24.67 18.99 1.83
CA GLN A 174 -25.31 19.02 3.15
C GLN A 174 -25.01 20.32 3.91
N VAL A 175 -23.76 20.79 3.90
CA VAL A 175 -23.37 22.07 4.53
C VAL A 175 -24.06 23.27 3.87
N VAL A 176 -24.31 23.23 2.55
CA VAL A 176 -25.10 24.26 1.86
C VAL A 176 -26.57 24.21 2.30
N THR A 177 -27.19 23.03 2.38
CA THR A 177 -28.57 22.87 2.88
C THR A 177 -28.70 23.32 4.34
N GLU A 178 -27.71 23.05 5.18
CA GLU A 178 -27.67 23.54 6.57
C GLU A 178 -27.55 25.07 6.63
N GLN A 179 -26.76 25.71 5.76
CA GLN A 179 -26.72 27.19 5.67
C GLN A 179 -28.05 27.79 5.19
N GLU A 180 -28.73 27.18 4.22
CA GLU A 180 -30.01 27.66 3.70
C GLU A 180 -31.13 27.60 4.77
N ASN A 181 -31.09 26.60 5.64
CA ASN A 181 -31.98 26.49 6.81
C ASN A 181 -31.80 27.61 7.84
N PHE A 182 -30.62 28.24 7.94
CA PHE A 182 -30.43 29.42 8.81
C PHE A 182 -30.95 30.73 8.18
N ILE A 183 -31.07 30.81 6.86
CA ILE A 183 -31.49 32.04 6.17
C ILE A 183 -33.00 32.28 6.30
N THR A 184 -33.80 31.22 6.50
CA THR A 184 -35.26 31.33 6.69
C THR A 184 -35.69 31.64 8.13
N SER A 185 -34.82 31.50 9.13
CA SER A 185 -35.15 31.80 10.53
C SER A 185 -35.17 33.31 10.82
N LYS A 186 -36.32 33.97 10.59
CA LYS A 186 -36.59 35.35 11.04
C LYS A 186 -36.98 35.41 12.53
N PRO A 187 -36.16 35.98 13.44
CA PRO A 187 -36.61 36.35 14.78
C PRO A 187 -37.40 37.67 14.73
N THR A 188 -38.69 37.61 14.39
CA THR A 188 -39.58 38.79 14.41
C THR A 188 -40.46 38.81 15.65
N THR A 189 -40.04 39.53 16.70
CA THR A 189 -40.96 40.18 17.65
C THR A 189 -40.33 41.39 18.36
N SER A 190 -41.11 42.47 18.45
CA SER A 190 -41.11 43.50 19.51
C SER A 190 -39.82 44.27 19.84
N ASN A 191 -39.65 45.42 19.17
CA ASN A 191 -38.98 46.58 19.79
C ASN A 191 -39.67 46.98 21.11
N ARG A 192 -38.89 47.23 22.18
CA ARG A 192 -39.36 48.10 23.29
C ARG A 192 -38.21 48.87 23.93
N ARG A 193 -37.91 50.06 23.39
CA ARG A 193 -37.12 51.07 24.12
C ARG A 193 -37.96 51.61 25.28
N LEU A 194 -37.41 51.63 26.48
CA LEU A 194 -37.77 52.61 27.51
C LEU A 194 -36.47 53.15 28.14
N SER A 195 -36.08 54.33 27.71
CA SER A 195 -35.14 55.16 28.48
C SER A 195 -35.86 55.69 29.70
N ASN A 196 -35.21 55.70 30.87
CA ASN A 196 -35.63 56.59 31.93
C ASN A 196 -34.44 57.32 32.57
N LYS A 197 -34.68 58.57 32.94
CA LYS A 197 -33.68 59.60 33.20
C LYS A 197 -33.60 59.87 34.70
N SER A 198 -32.42 59.72 35.29
CA SER A 198 -32.09 60.30 36.60
C SER A 198 -30.77 61.07 36.48
N LEU A 199 -30.60 62.10 37.31
CA LEU A 199 -29.58 63.15 37.15
C LEU A 199 -29.11 63.65 38.53
N ASN A 200 -27.93 64.27 38.55
CA ASN A 200 -27.18 64.81 39.71
C ASN A 200 -26.42 63.74 40.53
N GLY A 201 -25.16 63.96 40.93
CA GLY A 201 -24.27 65.09 40.63
C GLY A 201 -22.87 64.96 41.28
N GLY A 202 -21.91 65.80 40.87
CA GLY A 202 -20.48 65.75 41.26
C GLY A 202 -19.60 65.23 40.10
N PHE A 203 -18.77 66.00 39.39
CA PHE A 203 -17.67 66.89 39.81
C PHE A 203 -16.62 66.15 40.67
N ALA A 204 -15.35 65.93 40.29
CA ALA A 204 -14.58 66.23 39.06
C ALA A 204 -13.33 65.27 38.99
N ASN A 205 -12.27 65.38 38.15
CA ASN A 205 -11.83 66.40 37.19
C ASN A 205 -10.81 65.86 36.12
N ALA A 206 -10.62 66.64 35.06
CA ALA A 206 -9.39 66.87 34.24
C ALA A 206 -8.34 65.76 33.91
N THR A 207 -8.50 65.18 32.70
CA THR A 207 -7.49 65.03 31.60
C THR A 207 -6.19 64.18 31.73
N PRO A 208 -5.61 63.69 30.60
CA PRO A 208 -4.57 62.64 30.57
C PRO A 208 -3.14 63.15 30.29
N LEU A 209 -2.14 62.25 30.36
CA LEU A 209 -0.79 62.50 29.83
C LEU A 209 -0.26 61.35 28.95
N ASN A 210 0.37 61.74 27.83
CA ASN A 210 1.00 60.86 26.85
C ASN A 210 2.30 60.22 27.38
N ARG A 211 2.67 59.04 26.86
CA ARG A 211 4.07 58.77 26.50
C ARG A 211 4.20 57.90 25.25
N ARG A 212 4.47 58.58 24.12
CA ARG A 212 4.92 58.04 22.84
C ARG A 212 6.43 57.81 22.88
N LEU A 213 6.95 56.77 22.21
CA LEU A 213 8.12 56.85 21.30
C LEU A 213 8.40 55.52 20.60
N SER A 214 9.12 55.61 19.48
CA SER A 214 9.53 54.54 18.56
C SER A 214 10.82 54.99 17.83
N LEU A 215 11.37 54.17 16.91
CA LEU A 215 12.56 54.45 16.06
C LEU A 215 13.92 54.36 16.83
N SER A 216 15.08 54.07 16.21
CA SER A 216 15.41 53.56 14.85
C SER A 216 16.85 53.02 14.74
N ILE A 217 17.03 52.05 13.84
CA ILE A 217 18.21 51.64 13.03
C ILE A 217 19.58 52.31 13.32
N GLN A 218 20.59 51.46 13.53
CA GLN A 218 21.95 51.57 12.94
C GLN A 218 22.73 50.23 13.03
N GLN A 219 23.97 50.18 12.53
CA GLN A 219 24.31 49.72 11.17
C GLN A 219 25.86 49.69 11.00
N LEU A 220 26.38 48.83 10.10
CA LEU A 220 27.81 48.50 9.87
C LEU A 220 28.50 47.77 11.07
N GLY A 221 29.50 46.89 10.86
CA GLY A 221 29.96 46.27 9.61
C GLY A 221 31.21 45.35 9.74
N SER A 222 31.24 44.29 8.90
CA SER A 222 32.43 43.62 8.30
C SER A 222 33.51 42.85 9.12
N ASN A 223 33.72 41.58 8.71
CA ASN A 223 35.01 40.84 8.59
C ASN A 223 35.76 40.35 9.87
N SER A 224 36.54 39.24 9.88
CA SER A 224 36.69 38.08 8.96
C SER A 224 37.59 36.95 9.56
N LYS A 225 37.47 35.70 9.06
CA LYS A 225 38.42 34.54 9.23
C LYS A 225 38.49 33.96 10.67
N SER A 226 38.90 32.71 10.98
CA SER A 226 39.34 31.49 10.26
C SER A 226 39.12 30.24 11.17
N ALA A 227 38.50 29.14 10.71
CA ALA A 227 39.12 27.86 10.25
C ALA A 227 39.50 26.80 11.34
N VAL A 228 39.58 25.52 10.91
CA VAL A 228 40.13 24.31 11.58
C VAL A 228 39.27 23.57 12.63
N THR A 229 38.56 22.54 12.14
CA THR A 229 38.62 21.11 12.53
C THR A 229 38.85 20.67 13.99
N GLN A 230 37.92 19.88 14.53
CA GLN A 230 38.25 18.58 15.18
C GLN A 230 37.05 17.61 15.25
N SER A 231 37.35 16.31 15.37
CA SER A 231 36.38 15.20 15.26
C SER A 231 36.42 14.31 16.50
N THR A 232 35.27 13.80 16.97
CA THR A 232 35.05 12.59 17.81
C THR A 232 33.56 12.56 18.23
N SER A 233 32.92 11.47 18.63
CA SER A 233 33.02 10.02 18.33
C SER A 233 31.75 9.33 18.91
N PHE A 234 31.80 8.01 19.20
CA PHE A 234 30.72 7.16 19.78
C PHE A 234 29.54 6.82 18.83
N ILE A 235 29.24 5.56 18.47
CA ILE A 235 28.94 4.32 19.24
C ILE A 235 27.52 4.37 19.85
N LYS A 236 26.62 3.39 19.71
CA LYS A 236 26.48 2.18 18.84
C LYS A 236 25.06 1.61 19.07
N GLU A 237 24.64 0.66 18.21
CA GLU A 237 23.67 -0.40 18.53
C GLU A 237 22.18 -0.02 18.52
N GLY A 238 21.33 -1.01 18.22
CA GLY A 238 19.89 -0.82 18.00
C GLY A 238 19.28 -1.79 16.99
N ASN A 239 19.80 -3.02 16.93
CA ASN A 239 19.41 -4.03 15.95
C ASN A 239 17.93 -4.42 16.15
N LYS A 240 17.11 -4.45 15.08
CA LYS A 240 15.76 -5.02 15.11
C LYS A 240 15.43 -5.73 13.81
N GLU A 241 15.02 -6.99 13.97
CA GLU A 241 14.76 -7.93 12.91
C GLU A 241 13.51 -7.55 12.11
N GLN A 242 13.60 -7.63 10.78
CA GLN A 242 12.44 -7.54 9.91
C GLN A 242 11.71 -8.88 9.90
N GLY A 243 10.78 -9.06 10.84
CA GLY A 243 9.88 -10.21 10.86
C GLY A 243 9.03 -10.25 9.60
N LYS A 244 9.39 -11.12 8.65
CA LYS A 244 8.64 -11.36 7.41
C LYS A 244 7.23 -11.85 7.75
N ARG A 245 6.21 -11.02 7.54
CA ARG A 245 4.83 -11.48 7.56
C ARG A 245 4.51 -12.12 6.22
N ILE A 246 4.40 -13.44 6.23
CA ILE A 246 3.78 -14.20 5.14
C ILE A 246 2.29 -13.87 5.14
N PHE A 247 1.75 -13.37 4.04
CA PHE A 247 0.30 -13.27 3.85
C PHE A 247 -0.28 -14.67 3.56
N PRO A 248 -1.46 -15.02 4.09
CA PRO A 248 -2.09 -16.31 3.78
C PRO A 248 -2.55 -16.36 2.31
N ARG A 249 -2.46 -17.54 1.67
CA ARG A 249 -3.04 -17.78 0.34
C ARG A 249 -4.54 -17.51 0.35
N THR A 250 -5.00 -16.50 -0.39
CA THR A 250 -6.40 -16.34 -0.77
C THR A 250 -6.69 -17.20 -2.00
N ASN A 251 -7.13 -18.44 -1.78
CA ASN A 251 -7.51 -19.36 -2.86
C ASN A 251 -8.77 -18.84 -3.58
N PHE A 252 -8.63 -18.29 -4.77
CA PHE A 252 -9.76 -18.00 -5.66
C PHE A 252 -10.21 -19.26 -6.40
N ASN A 253 -11.02 -20.08 -5.75
CA ASN A 253 -11.73 -21.18 -6.43
C ASN A 253 -12.85 -20.61 -7.32
N SER A 254 -12.55 -20.41 -8.60
CA SER A 254 -13.57 -20.13 -9.63
C SER A 254 -14.41 -21.38 -9.89
N SER A 255 -15.59 -21.46 -9.27
CA SER A 255 -16.58 -22.48 -9.60
C SER A 255 -17.19 -22.20 -10.97
N LEU A 256 -16.55 -22.73 -12.02
CA LEU A 256 -17.13 -22.80 -13.36
C LEU A 256 -18.39 -23.67 -13.29
N ARG A 257 -19.56 -23.02 -13.41
CA ARG A 257 -20.86 -23.69 -13.48
C ARG A 257 -21.34 -23.64 -14.93
N ASP A 258 -20.83 -24.58 -15.73
CA ASP A 258 -21.40 -24.82 -17.06
C ASP A 258 -22.78 -25.49 -16.93
N GLU A 259 -23.64 -25.18 -17.88
CA GLU A 259 -24.99 -25.74 -17.97
C GLU A 259 -24.97 -27.16 -18.56
N THR A 260 -25.96 -27.98 -18.22
CA THR A 260 -26.29 -29.17 -19.00
C THR A 260 -27.79 -29.42 -18.93
N ALA A 261 -28.42 -29.57 -20.08
CA ALA A 261 -29.88 -29.62 -20.20
C ALA A 261 -30.47 -30.96 -19.74
N SER A 262 -31.72 -30.92 -19.29
CA SER A 262 -32.61 -32.09 -19.22
C SER A 262 -34.00 -31.69 -19.72
N VAL A 263 -34.56 -32.50 -20.60
CA VAL A 263 -35.84 -32.29 -21.29
C VAL A 263 -36.55 -33.65 -21.38
N VAL A 264 -37.89 -33.67 -21.42
CA VAL A 264 -38.75 -34.87 -21.56
C VAL A 264 -38.85 -35.70 -20.25
N SER A 265 -40.02 -36.15 -19.77
CA SER A 265 -41.42 -35.97 -20.23
C SER A 265 -42.38 -35.76 -19.06
N THR A 266 -43.53 -35.15 -19.35
CA THR A 266 -44.76 -35.39 -18.58
C THR A 266 -45.38 -36.74 -18.97
N PHE A 267 -45.96 -37.44 -18.00
CA PHE A 267 -47.07 -38.37 -18.22
C PHE A 267 -47.91 -38.51 -16.94
N SER A 268 -49.22 -38.76 -17.09
CA SER A 268 -50.18 -38.82 -15.98
C SER A 268 -51.00 -40.11 -16.07
N GLY A 269 -51.20 -40.80 -14.94
CA GLY A 269 -52.00 -42.03 -14.87
C GLY A 269 -52.30 -42.44 -13.42
N PRO A 270 -53.56 -42.77 -13.03
CA PRO A 270 -53.93 -43.02 -11.63
C PRO A 270 -54.42 -44.45 -11.34
N LEU A 271 -54.62 -44.75 -10.04
CA LEU A 271 -55.67 -45.60 -9.40
C LEU A 271 -55.15 -46.51 -8.26
N SER A 272 -55.65 -46.21 -7.05
CA SER A 272 -56.38 -47.06 -6.10
C SER A 272 -56.63 -48.56 -6.41
N PRO A 273 -56.92 -49.43 -5.41
CA PRO A 273 -57.61 -49.14 -4.13
C PRO A 273 -56.81 -48.35 -3.08
#